data_AF-I4G726-F1
#
_entry.id   AF-I4G726-F1
#
_cell.length_a   1.000
_cell.length_b   1.000
_cell.length_c   1.000
_cell.angle_alpha   90.00
_cell.angle_beta   90.00
_cell.angle_gamma   90.00
#
_symmetry.space_group_name_H-M   'P 1'
#
loop_
_entity.id
_entity.type
_entity.pdbx_description
1 polymer ?
#
loop_
_entity_poly.entity_id
_entity_poly.type
_entity_poly.pdbx_seq_one_letter_code
_entity_poly.pdbx_strand_id
1 'polypeptide(L)'
;MEMWLLLGILGGFTYFIVKRSVAKITTTPIWLIWLVLMTPALIWTGWTLIYGEDTPIPPFLLFGPFVICPFLYWWLVQKGRVTPQEGPPSPPKTANLVLENIDNPAPKNDLKPITAEEEKSLRDCFPWGVYYLQNIDYRPQAILCRGKLRAVPEEAYQVIKNNVEKVFGDRFLLLFQESFQGQPFFALVANPWQQKTETIETEKITRPFLALGLLLLTLLTTTVIGAGLSGITAQQLENNSSLILQGLPYSLGLIAILGLHEFSHYFTAVKYKIKTTLPYFIPIPFFLGTFGAFIQMRSPVPTRKALFDVAVAGPLGGIIIAIPLLFWGLSLSEIVPLTNQSSLLNFQALNPQFSFFLSIVAKLALGSNLIAGKAIHLHPLAVAGYVGIIVTALNLMPVGQLDGGHIVHAMYGQKTAIIIGQLTRLFMFILALVQPDFLLWAIILLLMPVSDQPALNDVTELDNKRDLLGLFSLALLLSILLPLPEAVARWWGM
;
A
#
# COMPACT_ATOMS: atom_id res chain seq x y z
N MET A 1 -2.13 -10.03 -32.26
CA MET A 1 -3.08 -10.97 -31.60
C MET A 1 -3.12 -10.77 -30.08
N GLU A 2 -1.98 -10.49 -29.44
CA GLU A 2 -1.88 -10.25 -28.00
C GLU A 2 -2.61 -8.98 -27.49
N MET A 3 -2.51 -7.84 -28.20
CA MET A 3 -3.23 -6.62 -27.81
C MET A 3 -4.75 -6.77 -27.74
N TRP A 4 -5.35 -7.53 -28.64
CA TRP A 4 -6.81 -7.75 -28.66
C TRP A 4 -7.29 -8.64 -27.51
N LEU A 5 -6.49 -9.63 -27.14
CA LEU A 5 -6.71 -10.44 -25.95
C LEU A 5 -6.58 -9.60 -24.69
N LEU A 6 -5.53 -8.77 -24.59
CA LEU A 6 -5.35 -7.84 -23.46
C LEU A 6 -6.49 -6.82 -23.36
N LEU A 7 -6.91 -6.21 -24.48
CA LEU A 7 -8.03 -5.27 -24.52
C LEU A 7 -9.36 -5.95 -24.16
N GLY A 8 -9.57 -7.20 -24.59
CA GLY A 8 -10.74 -8.00 -24.23
C GLY A 8 -10.77 -8.35 -22.74
N ILE A 9 -9.64 -8.79 -22.18
CA ILE A 9 -9.51 -9.10 -20.75
C ILE A 9 -9.68 -7.84 -19.90
N LEU A 10 -8.99 -6.75 -20.26
CA LEU A 10 -9.11 -5.44 -19.60
C LEU A 10 -10.53 -4.90 -19.69
N GLY A 11 -11.17 -5.00 -20.86
CA GLY A 11 -12.55 -4.59 -21.10
C GLY A 11 -13.55 -5.37 -20.25
N GLY A 12 -13.42 -6.70 -20.20
CA GLY A 12 -14.27 -7.56 -19.37
C GLY A 12 -14.10 -7.28 -17.87
N PHE A 13 -12.85 -7.14 -17.42
CA PHE A 13 -12.52 -6.87 -16.01
C PHE A 13 -13.03 -5.49 -15.56
N THR A 14 -12.80 -4.45 -16.36
CA THR A 14 -13.28 -3.09 -16.07
C THR A 14 -14.81 -3.03 -16.08
N TYR A 15 -15.49 -3.71 -17.02
CA TYR A 15 -16.95 -3.78 -17.04
C TYR A 15 -17.50 -4.45 -15.78
N PHE A 16 -16.89 -5.56 -15.35
CA PHE A 16 -17.26 -6.25 -14.12
C PHE A 16 -17.08 -5.37 -12.88
N ILE A 17 -15.96 -4.63 -12.80
CA ILE A 17 -15.71 -3.68 -11.71
C ILE A 17 -16.77 -2.59 -11.69
N VAL A 18 -17.00 -1.90 -12.83
CA VAL A 18 -17.97 -0.79 -12.92
C VAL A 18 -19.39 -1.28 -12.59
N LYS A 19 -19.77 -2.47 -13.07
CA LYS A 19 -21.06 -3.10 -12.72
C LYS A 19 -21.18 -3.38 -11.22
N ARG A 20 -20.10 -3.75 -10.54
CA ARG A 20 -20.13 -4.05 -9.11
C ARG A 20 -20.06 -2.79 -8.24
N SER A 21 -19.30 -1.79 -8.66
CA SER A 21 -19.03 -0.58 -7.88
C SER A 21 -20.05 0.52 -8.10
N VAL A 22 -20.47 0.76 -9.35
CA VAL A 22 -21.25 1.96 -9.71
C VAL A 22 -22.73 1.67 -9.95
N ALA A 23 -23.11 0.43 -10.27
CA ALA A 23 -24.52 0.09 -10.57
C ALA A 23 -25.50 0.36 -9.42
N LYS A 24 -25.01 0.48 -8.17
CA LYS A 24 -25.83 0.82 -7.00
C LYS A 24 -25.90 2.31 -6.70
N ILE A 25 -25.09 3.12 -7.38
CA ILE A 25 -24.84 4.53 -7.06
C ILE A 25 -25.48 5.46 -8.10
N THR A 26 -25.64 4.99 -9.34
CA THR A 26 -26.15 5.79 -10.46
C THR A 26 -27.14 5.02 -11.34
N THR A 27 -28.09 5.74 -11.93
CA THR A 27 -28.99 5.28 -13.00
C THR A 27 -28.37 5.40 -14.39
N THR A 28 -27.20 6.02 -14.53
CA THR A 28 -26.52 6.10 -15.83
C THR A 28 -26.17 4.70 -16.35
N PRO A 29 -26.39 4.43 -17.65
CA PRO A 29 -26.10 3.12 -18.22
C PRO A 29 -24.64 2.70 -18.01
N ILE A 30 -24.44 1.50 -17.46
CA ILE A 30 -23.12 0.96 -17.10
C ILE A 30 -22.18 0.90 -18.31
N TRP A 31 -22.71 0.57 -19.49
CA TRP A 31 -21.93 0.52 -20.73
C TRP A 31 -21.31 1.87 -21.09
N LEU A 32 -21.98 2.98 -20.74
CA LEU A 32 -21.53 4.32 -21.07
C LEU A 32 -20.39 4.75 -20.14
N ILE A 33 -20.52 4.46 -18.83
CA ILE A 33 -19.46 4.67 -17.84
C ILE A 33 -18.23 3.81 -18.17
N TRP A 34 -18.46 2.56 -18.55
CA TRP A 34 -17.42 1.63 -18.98
C TRP A 34 -16.69 2.15 -20.23
N LEU A 35 -17.42 2.68 -21.21
CA LEU A 35 -16.84 3.23 -22.44
C LEU A 35 -15.92 4.41 -22.13
N VAL A 36 -16.31 5.32 -21.23
CA VAL A 36 -15.44 6.42 -20.78
C VAL A 36 -14.15 5.89 -20.15
N LEU A 37 -14.24 4.85 -19.33
CA LEU A 37 -13.07 4.24 -18.68
C LEU A 37 -12.14 3.53 -19.68
N MET A 38 -12.72 2.91 -20.72
CA MET A 38 -11.97 2.23 -21.80
C MET A 38 -11.46 3.17 -22.88
N THR A 39 -11.85 4.44 -22.88
CA THR A 39 -11.50 5.41 -23.92
C THR A 39 -9.98 5.58 -24.10
N PRO A 40 -9.14 5.67 -23.04
CA PRO A 40 -7.68 5.72 -23.22
C PRO A 40 -7.14 4.47 -23.95
N ALA A 41 -7.57 3.27 -23.52
CA ALA A 41 -7.14 2.01 -24.12
C ALA A 41 -7.58 1.91 -25.60
N LEU A 42 -8.82 2.29 -25.90
CA LEU A 42 -9.34 2.29 -27.27
C LEU A 42 -8.62 3.29 -28.17
N ILE A 43 -8.29 4.49 -27.67
CA ILE A 43 -7.55 5.50 -28.43
C ILE A 43 -6.13 5.00 -28.75
N TRP A 44 -5.45 4.40 -27.78
CA TRP A 44 -4.09 3.90 -27.99
C TRP A 44 -4.07 2.70 -28.92
N THR A 45 -4.97 1.74 -28.73
CA THR A 45 -5.11 0.59 -29.63
C THR A 45 -5.52 1.05 -31.04
N GLY A 46 -6.40 2.05 -31.16
CA GLY A 46 -6.74 2.64 -32.45
C GLY A 46 -5.56 3.32 -33.12
N TRP A 47 -4.74 4.06 -32.37
CA TRP A 47 -3.54 4.71 -32.88
C TRP A 47 -2.53 3.70 -33.40
N THR A 48 -2.24 2.66 -32.62
CA THR A 48 -1.28 1.61 -33.01
C THR A 48 -1.75 0.81 -34.22
N LEU A 49 -3.07 0.65 -34.42
CA LEU A 49 -3.62 0.00 -35.62
C LEU A 49 -3.50 0.85 -36.89
N ILE A 50 -3.62 2.18 -36.77
CA ILE A 50 -3.62 3.08 -37.93
C ILE A 50 -2.20 3.45 -38.34
N TYR A 51 -1.32 3.72 -37.37
CA TYR A 51 0.02 4.27 -37.61
C TYR A 51 1.15 3.27 -37.34
N GLY A 52 0.85 2.08 -36.81
CA GLY A 52 1.85 1.06 -36.45
C GLY A 52 2.54 1.32 -35.12
N GLU A 53 3.16 0.27 -34.56
CA GLU A 53 3.82 0.31 -33.24
C GLU A 53 5.05 1.22 -33.18
N ASP A 54 5.68 1.49 -34.33
CA ASP A 54 6.90 2.29 -34.43
C ASP A 54 6.65 3.82 -34.37
N THR A 55 5.38 4.25 -34.38
CA THR A 55 5.03 5.67 -34.31
C THR A 55 4.63 6.08 -32.89
N PRO A 56 5.33 7.04 -32.27
CA PRO A 56 5.00 7.47 -30.92
C PRO A 56 3.63 8.15 -30.89
N ILE A 57 2.81 7.77 -29.91
CA ILE A 57 1.49 8.39 -29.68
C ILE A 57 1.72 9.86 -29.29
N PRO A 58 1.06 10.83 -29.96
CA PRO A 58 1.16 12.23 -29.62
C PRO A 58 0.81 12.48 -28.14
N PRO A 59 1.56 13.35 -27.43
CA PRO A 59 1.37 13.56 -25.98
C PRO A 59 -0.07 13.91 -25.59
N PHE A 60 -0.80 14.65 -26.41
CA PHE A 60 -2.20 14.98 -26.13
C PHE A 60 -3.15 13.78 -26.20
N LEU A 61 -2.88 12.78 -27.05
CA LEU A 61 -3.64 11.51 -27.11
C LEU A 61 -3.20 10.54 -26.03
N LEU A 62 -1.94 10.64 -25.59
CA LEU A 62 -1.40 9.84 -24.50
C LEU A 62 -1.97 10.31 -23.15
N PHE A 63 -1.95 11.61 -22.88
CA PHE A 63 -2.31 12.18 -21.57
C PHE A 63 -3.72 12.78 -21.51
N GLY A 64 -4.24 13.31 -22.62
CA GLY A 64 -5.56 13.95 -22.67
C GLY A 64 -6.70 13.06 -22.17
N PRO A 65 -6.80 11.79 -22.59
CA PRO A 65 -7.81 10.87 -22.07
C PRO A 65 -7.71 10.65 -20.56
N PHE A 66 -6.52 10.65 -19.96
CA PHE A 66 -6.37 10.51 -18.49
C PHE A 66 -6.79 11.74 -17.71
N VAL A 67 -6.81 12.92 -18.34
CA VAL A 67 -7.35 14.12 -17.72
C VAL A 67 -8.87 14.16 -17.91
N ILE A 68 -9.35 13.95 -19.13
CA ILE A 68 -10.75 14.17 -19.52
C ILE A 68 -11.67 13.05 -19.02
N CYS A 69 -11.24 11.78 -19.11
CA CYS A 69 -12.10 10.64 -18.79
C CYS A 69 -12.50 10.58 -17.30
N PRO A 70 -11.62 10.88 -16.31
CA PRO A 70 -12.05 10.98 -14.91
C PRO A 70 -13.09 12.07 -14.66
N PHE A 71 -12.99 13.23 -15.30
CA PHE A 71 -14.00 14.29 -15.18
C PHE A 71 -15.34 13.86 -15.79
N LEU A 72 -15.32 13.25 -16.98
CA LEU A 72 -16.52 12.72 -17.62
C LEU A 72 -17.15 11.58 -16.81
N TYR A 73 -16.34 10.67 -16.28
CA TYR A 73 -16.76 9.60 -15.40
C TYR A 73 -17.47 10.17 -14.16
N TRP A 74 -16.84 11.12 -13.48
CA TRP A 74 -17.41 11.76 -12.29
C TRP A 74 -18.72 12.49 -12.60
N TRP A 75 -18.75 13.24 -13.71
CA TRP A 75 -19.94 13.96 -14.16
C TRP A 75 -21.11 13.01 -14.50
N LEU A 76 -20.85 11.92 -15.21
CA LEU A 76 -21.86 10.90 -15.54
C LEU A 76 -22.42 10.24 -14.28
N VAL A 77 -21.55 9.86 -13.34
CA VAL A 77 -21.97 9.26 -12.07
C VAL A 77 -22.78 10.24 -11.22
N GLN A 78 -22.43 11.52 -11.20
CA GLN A 78 -23.20 12.54 -10.49
C GLN A 78 -24.57 12.79 -11.13
N LYS A 79 -24.63 12.86 -12.46
CA LYS A 79 -25.86 13.16 -13.19
C LYS A 79 -26.95 12.10 -12.97
N GLY A 80 -26.57 10.83 -12.81
CA GLY A 80 -27.51 9.74 -12.55
C GLY A 80 -27.61 9.32 -11.08
N ARG A 81 -27.01 10.05 -10.15
CA ARG A 81 -26.90 9.64 -8.74
C ARG A 81 -28.28 9.39 -8.14
N VAL A 82 -28.48 8.19 -7.60
CA VAL A 82 -29.73 7.83 -6.94
C VAL A 82 -29.73 8.40 -5.53
N THR A 83 -30.62 9.35 -5.25
CA THR A 83 -30.90 9.81 -3.88
C THR A 83 -31.75 8.73 -3.19
N PRO A 84 -31.33 8.16 -2.04
CA PRO A 84 -32.10 7.11 -1.38
C PRO A 84 -33.47 7.62 -0.92
N GLN A 85 -34.56 7.10 -1.48
CA GLN A 85 -35.89 7.17 -0.87
C GLN A 85 -36.00 6.13 0.24
N GLU A 86 -36.52 6.53 1.39
CA GLU A 86 -36.76 5.69 2.57
C GLU A 86 -37.73 4.53 2.25
N GLY A 87 -37.23 3.31 2.36
CA GLY A 87 -37.98 2.05 2.25
C GLY A 87 -37.37 0.98 3.18
N PRO A 88 -38.15 -0.01 3.62
CA PRO A 88 -37.94 -0.74 4.88
C PRO A 88 -36.69 -1.63 4.91
N PRO A 89 -36.16 -1.95 6.10
CA PRO A 89 -34.78 -2.39 6.28
C PRO A 89 -34.54 -3.81 5.77
N SER A 90 -33.45 -3.97 5.01
CA SER A 90 -32.82 -5.25 4.66
C SER A 90 -31.39 -5.27 5.25
N PRO A 91 -30.85 -6.46 5.61
CA PRO A 91 -29.78 -6.61 6.59
C PRO A 91 -28.39 -6.13 6.11
N PRO A 92 -27.49 -5.77 7.04
CA PRO A 92 -26.32 -4.94 6.75
C PRO A 92 -25.21 -5.75 6.05
N LYS A 93 -24.79 -5.26 4.88
CA LYS A 93 -23.49 -5.59 4.26
C LYS A 93 -22.61 -4.35 4.29
N THR A 94 -21.59 -4.42 5.15
CA THR A 94 -20.29 -3.75 5.11
C THR A 94 -20.24 -2.36 4.46
N ALA A 95 -20.27 -1.32 5.29
CA ALA A 95 -20.04 0.05 4.88
C ALA A 95 -18.67 0.52 5.38
N ASN A 96 -17.84 0.96 4.43
CA ASN A 96 -16.56 1.63 4.67
C ASN A 96 -16.78 2.88 5.53
N LEU A 97 -15.98 3.00 6.59
CA LEU A 97 -15.92 4.17 7.46
C LEU A 97 -15.26 5.33 6.68
N VAL A 98 -16.08 6.14 6.04
CA VAL A 98 -15.74 7.52 5.69
C VAL A 98 -16.36 8.38 6.78
N LEU A 99 -15.52 8.94 7.64
CA LEU A 99 -15.90 10.05 8.53
C LEU A 99 -16.21 11.25 7.62
N GLU A 100 -17.47 11.36 7.23
CA GLU A 100 -17.98 12.47 6.44
C GLU A 100 -17.92 13.78 7.24
N ASN A 101 -17.68 14.87 6.51
CA ASN A 101 -17.30 16.21 6.99
C ASN A 101 -17.99 16.67 8.29
N ILE A 102 -17.15 17.07 9.23
CA ILE A 102 -17.50 17.74 10.48
C ILE A 102 -17.81 19.19 10.14
N ASP A 103 -19.08 19.59 10.20
CA ASP A 103 -19.53 20.93 10.63
C ASP A 103 -21.05 21.16 10.52
N ASN A 104 -21.83 20.18 10.07
CA ASN A 104 -23.30 20.30 10.13
C ASN A 104 -23.89 19.58 11.36
N PRO A 105 -24.77 20.23 12.15
CA PRO A 105 -25.54 19.54 13.18
C PRO A 105 -26.51 18.58 12.48
N ALA A 106 -26.18 17.29 12.48
CA ALA A 106 -27.03 16.25 11.91
C ALA A 106 -28.30 16.04 12.77
N PRO A 107 -29.45 15.71 12.16
CA PRO A 107 -30.71 15.52 12.86
C PRO A 107 -30.66 14.33 13.82
N LYS A 108 -31.31 14.48 14.99
CA LYS A 108 -31.48 13.43 16.00
C LYS A 108 -32.28 12.27 15.40
N ASN A 109 -31.63 11.13 15.17
CA ASN A 109 -32.31 9.89 14.82
C ASN A 109 -32.34 8.98 16.06
N ASP A 110 -33.53 8.65 16.56
CA ASP A 110 -33.84 8.08 17.87
C ASP A 110 -33.62 6.56 18.00
N LEU A 111 -32.55 6.02 17.42
CA LEU A 111 -32.11 4.64 17.69
C LEU A 111 -30.90 4.68 18.61
N LYS A 112 -31.15 4.85 19.91
CA LYS A 112 -30.09 4.79 20.94
C LYS A 112 -29.52 3.37 20.99
N PRO A 113 -28.20 3.16 20.79
CA PRO A 113 -27.57 1.84 20.84
C PRO A 113 -27.51 1.22 22.24
N ILE A 114 -27.77 2.02 23.29
CA ILE A 114 -27.70 1.63 24.69
C ILE A 114 -28.91 2.17 25.47
N THR A 115 -29.30 1.44 26.50
CA THR A 115 -30.37 1.81 27.45
C THR A 115 -29.95 2.98 28.35
N ALA A 116 -30.91 3.62 29.03
CA ALA A 116 -30.63 4.72 29.96
C ALA A 116 -29.78 4.28 31.17
N GLU A 117 -29.92 3.02 31.61
CA GLU A 117 -29.10 2.44 32.67
C GLU A 117 -27.66 2.21 32.18
N GLU A 118 -27.49 1.64 30.98
CA GLU A 118 -26.18 1.48 30.34
C GLU A 118 -25.50 2.84 30.10
N GLU A 119 -26.23 3.91 29.77
CA GLU A 119 -25.64 5.25 29.65
C GLU A 119 -25.06 5.73 30.99
N LYS A 120 -25.75 5.48 32.11
CA LYS A 120 -25.25 5.83 33.44
C LYS A 120 -23.98 5.04 33.76
N SER A 121 -23.99 3.74 33.55
CA SER A 121 -22.80 2.89 33.74
C SER A 121 -21.64 3.30 32.81
N LEU A 122 -21.95 3.74 31.58
CA LEU A 122 -20.94 4.28 30.67
C LEU A 122 -20.31 5.56 31.22
N ARG A 123 -21.10 6.49 31.79
CA ARG A 123 -20.56 7.70 32.42
C ARG A 123 -19.65 7.38 33.61
N ASP A 124 -20.02 6.37 34.41
CA ASP A 124 -19.21 5.90 35.54
C ASP A 124 -17.87 5.30 35.10
N CYS A 125 -17.74 4.87 33.84
CA CYS A 125 -16.47 4.39 33.28
C CYS A 125 -15.43 5.50 33.05
N PHE A 126 -15.80 6.78 33.13
CA PHE A 126 -14.92 7.94 32.90
C PHE A 126 -14.69 8.73 34.20
N PRO A 127 -13.64 8.40 34.98
CA PRO A 127 -13.31 9.14 36.19
C PRO A 127 -12.91 10.58 35.88
N TRP A 128 -13.42 11.54 36.67
CA TRP A 128 -13.14 12.97 36.49
C TRP A 128 -11.64 13.32 36.50
N GLY A 129 -10.83 12.62 37.30
CA GLY A 129 -9.38 12.83 37.38
C GLY A 129 -8.62 12.36 36.12
N VAL A 130 -9.25 11.53 35.29
CA VAL A 130 -8.63 10.90 34.12
C VAL A 130 -9.15 11.55 32.83
N TYR A 131 -10.46 11.57 32.66
CA TYR A 131 -11.14 12.16 31.52
C TYR A 131 -12.47 12.76 31.96
N TYR A 132 -12.60 14.08 31.86
CA TYR A 132 -13.83 14.76 32.19
C TYR A 132 -14.81 14.68 31.02
N LEU A 133 -15.68 13.67 31.05
CA LEU A 133 -16.74 13.46 30.07
C LEU A 133 -17.77 14.59 30.14
N GLN A 134 -17.97 15.30 29.03
CA GLN A 134 -18.90 16.41 28.91
C GLN A 134 -20.19 15.99 28.22
N ASN A 135 -20.05 15.43 27.00
CA ASN A 135 -21.18 15.07 26.14
C ASN A 135 -21.02 13.64 25.61
N ILE A 136 -22.15 12.95 25.47
CA ILE A 136 -22.24 11.66 24.78
C ILE A 136 -23.11 11.88 23.55
N ASP A 137 -22.52 11.78 22.37
CA ASP A 137 -23.23 11.93 21.10
C ASP A 137 -23.48 10.54 20.48
N TYR A 138 -24.75 10.23 20.22
CA TYR A 138 -25.14 8.97 19.60
C TYR A 138 -25.10 9.09 18.08
N ARG A 139 -24.30 8.22 17.44
CA ARG A 139 -24.29 8.04 16.00
C ARG A 139 -24.77 6.61 15.67
N PRO A 140 -25.29 6.37 14.44
CA PRO A 140 -25.85 5.07 14.07
C PRO A 140 -24.89 3.88 14.24
N GLN A 141 -23.57 4.12 14.23
CA GLN A 141 -22.55 3.08 14.30
C GLN A 141 -21.54 3.28 15.45
N ALA A 142 -21.67 4.36 16.23
CA ALA A 142 -20.72 4.70 17.28
C ALA A 142 -21.34 5.58 18.36
N ILE A 143 -20.87 5.42 19.59
CA ILE A 143 -21.18 6.32 20.71
C ILE A 143 -19.94 7.17 20.95
N LEU A 144 -20.04 8.49 20.73
CA LEU A 144 -18.92 9.42 20.87
C LEU A 144 -18.95 10.04 22.25
N CYS A 145 -17.96 9.72 23.06
CA CYS A 145 -17.74 10.25 24.41
C CYS A 145 -16.75 11.41 24.34
N ARG A 146 -17.28 12.64 24.34
CA ARG A 146 -16.51 13.89 24.22
C ARG A 146 -16.30 14.54 25.58
N GLY A 147 -15.10 15.08 25.79
CA GLY A 147 -14.69 15.62 27.06
C GLY A 147 -13.27 16.18 27.05
N LYS A 148 -12.74 16.43 28.24
CA LYS A 148 -11.39 16.97 28.43
C LYS A 148 -10.48 15.93 29.09
N LEU A 149 -9.39 15.59 28.40
CA LEU A 149 -8.33 14.75 28.94
C LEU A 149 -7.60 15.47 30.09
N ARG A 150 -7.36 14.75 31.20
CA ARG A 150 -6.73 15.29 32.43
C ARG A 150 -5.54 14.48 32.91
N ALA A 151 -5.44 13.22 32.49
CA ALA A 151 -4.28 12.36 32.72
C ALA A 151 -3.45 12.19 31.44
N VAL A 152 -2.29 11.52 31.55
CA VAL A 152 -1.47 11.13 30.40
C VAL A 152 -2.31 10.24 29.46
N PRO A 153 -2.28 10.44 28.12
CA PRO A 153 -3.13 9.71 27.17
C PRO A 153 -3.10 8.19 27.33
N GLU A 154 -1.91 7.61 27.55
CA GLU A 154 -1.75 6.17 27.71
C GLU A 154 -2.44 5.64 28.97
N GLU A 155 -2.26 6.32 30.11
CA GLU A 155 -2.90 5.95 31.36
C GLU A 155 -4.42 6.09 31.27
N ALA A 156 -4.88 7.18 30.65
CA ALA A 156 -6.31 7.43 30.46
C ALA A 156 -6.97 6.35 29.62
N TYR A 157 -6.32 5.94 28.52
CA TYR A 157 -6.81 4.87 27.67
C TYR A 157 -6.93 3.56 28.44
N GLN A 158 -5.90 3.15 29.19
CA GLN A 158 -5.93 1.89 29.94
C GLN A 158 -7.01 1.86 31.02
N VAL A 159 -7.16 2.96 31.79
CA VAL A 159 -8.19 3.04 32.84
C VAL A 159 -9.60 2.94 32.24
N ILE A 160 -9.88 3.72 31.20
CA ILE A 160 -11.22 3.75 30.59
C ILE A 160 -11.50 2.43 29.87
N LYS A 161 -10.53 1.87 29.16
CA LYS A 161 -10.65 0.56 28.53
C LYS A 161 -11.03 -0.51 29.54
N ASN A 162 -10.29 -0.61 30.64
CA ASN A 162 -10.56 -1.60 31.69
C ASN A 162 -11.95 -1.41 32.32
N ASN A 163 -12.41 -0.17 32.49
CA ASN A 163 -13.74 0.11 33.02
C ASN A 163 -14.84 -0.30 32.04
N VAL A 164 -14.69 0.05 30.77
CA VAL A 164 -15.64 -0.28 29.70
C VAL A 164 -15.71 -1.80 29.50
N GLU A 165 -14.58 -2.50 29.47
CA GLU A 165 -14.53 -3.96 29.34
C GLU A 165 -15.18 -4.68 30.55
N LYS A 166 -15.06 -4.13 31.77
CA LYS A 166 -15.75 -4.69 32.95
C LYS A 166 -17.28 -4.56 32.89
N VAL A 167 -17.78 -3.46 32.32
CA VAL A 167 -19.22 -3.17 32.28
C VAL A 167 -19.89 -3.79 31.05
N PHE A 168 -19.25 -3.68 29.88
CA PHE A 168 -19.84 -4.06 28.60
C PHE A 168 -19.22 -5.32 27.98
N GLY A 169 -18.16 -5.88 28.58
CA GLY A 169 -17.42 -7.00 28.01
C GLY A 169 -16.86 -6.66 26.63
N ASP A 170 -16.89 -7.64 25.73
CA ASP A 170 -16.42 -7.50 24.35
C ASP A 170 -17.46 -6.89 23.39
N ARG A 171 -18.57 -6.33 23.90
CA ARG A 171 -19.64 -5.77 23.04
C ARG A 171 -19.20 -4.55 22.24
N PHE A 172 -18.30 -3.75 22.80
CA PHE A 172 -17.82 -2.53 22.17
C PHE A 172 -16.30 -2.53 22.06
N LEU A 173 -15.79 -2.09 20.92
CA LEU A 173 -14.41 -1.68 20.78
C LEU A 173 -14.28 -0.21 21.19
N LEU A 174 -13.40 0.04 22.15
CA LEU A 174 -13.05 1.40 22.55
C LEU A 174 -11.98 1.95 21.62
N LEU A 175 -12.32 3.01 20.90
CA LEU A 175 -11.41 3.82 20.10
C LEU A 175 -11.08 5.09 20.87
N PHE A 176 -9.83 5.52 20.82
CA PHE A 176 -9.35 6.78 21.36
C PHE A 176 -8.65 7.56 20.25
N GLN A 177 -9.29 8.65 19.84
CA GLN A 177 -8.97 9.38 18.62
C GLN A 177 -8.95 10.88 18.86
N GLU A 178 -8.36 11.63 17.93
CA GLU A 178 -8.39 13.09 17.93
C GLU A 178 -9.41 13.63 16.94
N SER A 179 -10.19 14.63 17.37
CA SER A 179 -11.08 15.37 16.48
C SER A 179 -10.27 16.21 15.48
N PHE A 180 -10.90 16.72 14.42
CA PHE A 180 -10.23 17.63 13.46
C PHE A 180 -9.62 18.87 14.12
N GLN A 181 -10.19 19.33 15.23
CA GLN A 181 -9.68 20.45 16.04
C GLN A 181 -8.56 20.05 17.03
N GLY A 182 -8.13 18.78 17.02
CA GLY A 182 -7.06 18.26 17.89
C GLY A 182 -7.52 17.90 19.30
N GLN A 183 -8.83 17.78 19.53
CA GLN A 183 -9.36 17.42 20.85
C GLN A 183 -9.55 15.90 20.96
N PRO A 184 -8.97 15.25 21.99
CA PRO A 184 -9.07 13.80 22.15
C PRO A 184 -10.47 13.39 22.62
N PHE A 185 -11.03 12.36 22.00
CA PHE A 185 -12.33 11.79 22.33
C PHE A 185 -12.31 10.26 22.29
N PHE A 186 -13.21 9.66 23.05
CA PHE A 186 -13.41 8.22 23.03
C PHE A 186 -14.61 7.89 22.15
N ALA A 187 -14.55 6.81 21.38
CA ALA A 187 -15.66 6.29 20.62
C ALA A 187 -15.86 4.81 20.93
N LEU A 188 -17.07 4.42 21.29
CA LEU A 188 -17.45 3.02 21.42
C LEU A 188 -18.13 2.60 20.13
N VAL A 189 -17.54 1.62 19.44
CA VAL A 189 -18.09 1.04 18.22
C VAL A 189 -18.49 -0.38 18.51
N ALA A 190 -19.67 -0.79 18.03
CA ALA A 190 -20.14 -2.18 18.19
C ALA A 190 -19.06 -3.12 17.65
N ASN A 191 -18.66 -4.13 18.42
CA ASN A 191 -17.57 -5.02 18.06
C ASN A 191 -18.01 -5.93 16.89
N PRO A 192 -17.58 -5.68 15.64
CA PRO A 192 -18.00 -6.51 14.51
C PRO A 192 -17.34 -7.89 14.56
N TRP A 193 -16.31 -8.05 15.39
CA TRP A 193 -15.58 -9.30 15.57
C TRP A 193 -16.29 -10.23 16.53
N GLN A 194 -17.12 -9.73 17.45
CA GLN A 194 -17.87 -10.59 18.38
C GLN A 194 -18.83 -11.52 17.64
N GLN A 195 -19.56 -11.00 16.65
CA GLN A 195 -20.45 -11.78 15.78
C GLN A 195 -19.70 -12.73 14.84
N LYS A 196 -18.42 -12.44 14.60
CA LYS A 196 -17.54 -13.22 13.74
C LYS A 196 -16.77 -14.29 14.52
N THR A 197 -16.56 -14.11 15.84
CA THR A 197 -15.81 -15.04 16.72
C THR A 197 -16.45 -16.43 16.75
N GLU A 198 -17.78 -16.55 16.80
CA GLU A 198 -18.46 -17.86 16.73
C GLU A 198 -18.21 -18.59 15.40
N THR A 199 -18.02 -17.86 14.29
CA THR A 199 -17.64 -18.42 12.98
C THR A 199 -16.12 -18.49 12.73
N ILE A 200 -15.30 -17.74 13.47
CA ILE A 200 -13.82 -17.69 13.28
C ILE A 200 -13.13 -18.79 14.06
N GLU A 201 -13.68 -19.26 15.19
CA GLU A 201 -13.11 -20.41 15.90
C GLU A 201 -13.01 -21.68 15.03
N THR A 202 -13.79 -21.77 13.95
CA THR A 202 -13.71 -22.85 12.97
C THR A 202 -12.76 -22.58 11.79
N GLU A 203 -12.39 -21.33 11.49
CA GLU A 203 -11.56 -21.00 10.32
C GLU A 203 -10.09 -20.81 10.73
N LYS A 204 -9.24 -21.82 10.43
CA LYS A 204 -7.79 -21.75 10.70
C LYS A 204 -7.18 -20.52 10.02
N ILE A 205 -6.77 -19.54 10.83
CA ILE A 205 -6.13 -18.28 10.39
C ILE A 205 -4.84 -18.57 9.62
N THR A 206 -4.11 -19.60 10.04
CA THR A 206 -2.91 -20.10 9.36
C THR A 206 -3.29 -21.25 8.42
N ARG A 207 -3.19 -21.01 7.11
CA ARG A 207 -3.36 -22.03 6.07
C ARG A 207 -1.99 -22.40 5.49
N PRO A 208 -1.18 -23.22 6.19
CA PRO A 208 0.21 -23.46 5.82
C PRO A 208 0.35 -24.12 4.44
N PHE A 209 -0.53 -25.05 4.08
CA PHE A 209 -0.51 -25.69 2.75
C PHE A 209 -0.81 -24.70 1.62
N LEU A 210 -1.71 -23.74 1.85
CA LEU A 210 -2.00 -22.69 0.88
C LEU A 210 -0.79 -21.76 0.73
N ALA A 211 -0.19 -21.32 1.84
CA ALA A 211 1.01 -20.49 1.82
C ALA A 211 2.17 -21.18 1.10
N LEU A 212 2.41 -22.46 1.39
CA LEU A 212 3.44 -23.26 0.73
C LEU A 212 3.15 -23.45 -0.76
N GLY A 213 1.89 -23.74 -1.14
CA GLY A 213 1.51 -23.85 -2.55
C GLY A 213 1.73 -22.55 -3.33
N LEU A 214 1.37 -21.40 -2.75
CA LEU A 214 1.62 -20.08 -3.35
C LEU A 214 3.11 -19.75 -3.42
N LEU A 215 3.89 -20.11 -2.41
CA LEU A 215 5.35 -19.95 -2.41
C LEU A 215 6.00 -20.78 -3.54
N LEU A 216 5.61 -22.05 -3.69
CA LEU A 216 6.12 -22.92 -4.74
C LEU A 216 5.73 -22.43 -6.14
N LEU A 217 4.49 -21.95 -6.31
CA LEU A 217 4.05 -21.37 -7.56
C LEU A 217 4.81 -20.07 -7.88
N THR A 218 5.09 -19.26 -6.86
CA THR A 218 5.91 -18.05 -7.02
C THR A 218 7.33 -18.38 -7.39
N LEU A 219 7.95 -19.37 -6.73
CA LEU A 219 9.28 -19.87 -7.08
C LEU A 219 9.35 -20.29 -8.54
N LEU A 220 8.32 -20.97 -9.06
CA LEU A 220 8.26 -21.34 -10.47
C LEU A 220 8.18 -20.10 -11.37
N THR A 221 7.25 -19.19 -11.13
CA THR A 221 7.06 -18.01 -11.99
C THR A 221 8.27 -17.09 -11.97
N THR A 222 8.87 -16.84 -10.80
CA THR A 222 10.08 -16.02 -10.69
C THR A 222 11.30 -16.71 -11.28
N THR A 223 11.41 -18.04 -11.24
CA THR A 223 12.51 -18.77 -11.89
C THR A 223 12.41 -18.66 -13.42
N VAL A 224 11.21 -18.76 -13.99
CA VAL A 224 10.99 -18.56 -15.45
C VAL A 224 11.40 -17.15 -15.88
N ILE A 225 10.97 -16.12 -15.13
CA ILE A 225 11.37 -14.73 -15.41
C ILE A 225 12.88 -14.55 -15.23
N GLY A 226 13.47 -15.13 -14.18
CA GLY A 226 14.90 -15.09 -13.93
C GLY A 226 15.73 -15.71 -15.06
N ALA A 227 15.26 -16.80 -15.68
CA ALA A 227 15.93 -17.41 -16.82
C ALA A 227 15.93 -16.47 -18.04
N GLY A 228 14.82 -15.75 -18.27
CA GLY A 228 14.74 -14.70 -19.28
C GLY A 228 15.70 -13.53 -19.02
N LEU A 229 15.87 -13.12 -17.76
CA LEU A 229 16.85 -12.10 -17.36
C LEU A 229 18.30 -12.54 -17.62
N SER A 230 18.59 -13.85 -17.56
CA SER A 230 19.88 -14.43 -17.95
C SER A 230 20.07 -14.54 -19.47
N GLY A 231 19.12 -14.06 -20.28
CA GLY A 231 19.19 -14.08 -21.74
C GLY A 231 18.69 -15.38 -22.38
N ILE A 232 18.02 -16.27 -21.63
CA ILE A 232 17.46 -17.51 -22.18
C ILE A 232 16.12 -17.22 -22.86
N THR A 233 16.00 -17.62 -24.12
CA THR A 233 14.75 -17.51 -24.90
C THR A 233 13.81 -18.69 -24.65
N ALA A 234 12.51 -18.50 -24.91
CA ALA A 234 11.51 -19.57 -24.78
C ALA A 234 11.84 -20.80 -25.64
N GLN A 235 12.36 -20.61 -26.85
CA GLN A 235 12.78 -21.68 -27.75
C GLN A 235 13.95 -22.51 -27.18
N GLN A 236 14.90 -21.87 -26.50
CA GLN A 236 16.00 -22.59 -25.84
C GLN A 236 15.49 -23.41 -24.65
N LEU A 237 14.49 -22.90 -23.93
CA LEU A 237 13.88 -23.58 -22.80
C LEU A 237 13.06 -24.82 -23.23
N GLU A 238 12.37 -24.74 -24.37
CA GLU A 238 11.67 -25.87 -24.99
C GLU A 238 12.64 -26.99 -25.37
N ASN A 239 13.81 -26.63 -25.90
CA ASN A 239 14.85 -27.58 -26.31
C ASN A 239 15.62 -28.17 -25.12
N ASN A 240 15.82 -27.39 -24.06
CA ASN A 240 16.53 -27.84 -22.86
C ASN A 240 15.91 -27.24 -21.59
N SER A 241 15.05 -28.00 -20.95
CA SER A 241 14.35 -27.60 -19.72
C SER A 241 15.29 -27.35 -18.54
N SER A 242 16.52 -27.88 -18.54
CA SER A 242 17.49 -27.66 -17.45
C SER A 242 17.98 -26.20 -17.39
N LEU A 243 17.86 -25.44 -18.48
CA LEU A 243 18.23 -24.03 -18.54
C LEU A 243 17.39 -23.16 -17.58
N ILE A 244 16.21 -23.63 -17.17
CA ILE A 244 15.38 -22.94 -16.17
C ILE A 244 16.15 -22.67 -14.87
N LEU A 245 17.12 -23.54 -14.52
CA LEU A 245 17.91 -23.42 -13.31
C LEU A 245 18.78 -22.15 -13.27
N GLN A 246 19.08 -21.54 -14.43
CA GLN A 246 19.80 -20.27 -14.49
C GLN A 246 18.99 -19.10 -13.94
N GLY A 247 17.67 -19.24 -13.79
CA GLY A 247 16.81 -18.25 -13.13
C GLY A 247 16.74 -18.37 -11.61
N LEU A 248 17.29 -19.44 -11.02
CA LEU A 248 17.25 -19.65 -9.57
C LEU A 248 17.92 -18.54 -8.75
N PRO A 249 19.08 -17.98 -9.14
CA PRO A 249 19.71 -16.90 -8.37
C PRO A 249 18.79 -15.69 -8.19
N TYR A 250 18.07 -15.29 -9.25
CA TYR A 250 17.07 -14.23 -9.17
C TYR A 250 15.90 -14.63 -8.28
N SER A 251 15.32 -15.79 -8.54
CA SER A 251 14.12 -16.26 -7.85
C SER A 251 14.33 -16.43 -6.34
N LEU A 252 15.41 -17.09 -5.94
CA LEU A 252 15.74 -17.31 -4.53
C LEU A 252 16.06 -15.99 -3.84
N GLY A 253 16.80 -15.10 -4.50
CA GLY A 253 17.10 -13.78 -3.96
C GLY A 253 15.83 -12.95 -3.72
N LEU A 254 14.94 -12.89 -4.72
CA LEU A 254 13.71 -12.11 -4.63
C LEU A 254 12.74 -12.66 -3.57
N ILE A 255 12.55 -13.99 -3.53
CA ILE A 255 11.70 -14.63 -2.53
C ILE A 255 12.28 -14.45 -1.12
N ALA A 256 13.60 -14.51 -0.94
CA ALA A 256 14.21 -14.26 0.36
C ALA A 256 13.94 -12.83 0.86
N ILE A 257 14.07 -11.83 -0.03
CA ILE A 257 13.81 -10.42 0.31
C ILE A 257 12.33 -10.20 0.66
N LEU A 258 11.41 -10.58 -0.24
CA LEU A 258 9.97 -10.39 -0.04
C LEU A 258 9.45 -11.22 1.14
N GLY A 259 9.95 -12.45 1.28
CA GLY A 259 9.62 -13.33 2.38
C GLY A 259 10.04 -12.72 3.71
N LEU A 260 11.28 -12.25 3.85
CA LEU A 260 11.74 -11.64 5.10
C LEU A 260 11.05 -10.31 5.40
N HIS A 261 10.68 -9.53 4.38
CA HIS A 261 9.85 -8.34 4.53
C HIS A 261 8.53 -8.69 5.21
N GLU A 262 7.75 -9.62 4.63
CA GLU A 262 6.46 -10.02 5.18
C GLU A 262 6.56 -10.81 6.49
N PHE A 263 7.61 -11.61 6.67
CA PHE A 263 7.85 -12.28 7.95
C PHE A 263 8.19 -11.29 9.06
N SER A 264 8.89 -10.19 8.76
CA SER A 264 9.16 -9.13 9.74
C SER A 264 7.88 -8.44 10.19
N HIS A 265 6.95 -8.19 9.26
CA HIS A 265 5.58 -7.75 9.57
C HIS A 265 4.86 -8.77 10.47
N TYR A 266 4.88 -10.05 10.07
CA TYR A 266 4.23 -11.15 10.80
C TYR A 266 4.75 -11.27 12.25
N PHE A 267 6.06 -11.36 12.46
CA PHE A 267 6.63 -11.54 13.79
C PHE A 267 6.37 -10.34 14.70
N THR A 268 6.42 -9.12 14.16
CA THR A 268 6.13 -7.91 14.93
C THR A 268 4.65 -7.84 15.29
N ALA A 269 3.76 -8.22 14.37
CA ALA A 269 2.34 -8.27 14.65
C ALA A 269 1.98 -9.32 15.71
N VAL A 270 2.63 -10.50 15.67
CA VAL A 270 2.50 -11.55 16.70
C VAL A 270 2.96 -11.03 18.07
N LYS A 271 4.09 -10.31 18.14
CA LYS A 271 4.58 -9.67 19.37
C LYS A 271 3.54 -8.72 19.98
N TYR A 272 2.80 -8.00 19.15
CA TYR A 272 1.72 -7.10 19.55
C TYR A 272 0.35 -7.77 19.72
N LYS A 273 0.28 -9.11 19.64
CA LYS A 273 -0.95 -9.91 19.74
C LYS A 273 -2.01 -9.55 18.69
N ILE A 274 -1.56 -9.03 17.54
CA ILE A 274 -2.42 -8.77 16.39
C ILE A 274 -2.62 -10.10 15.66
N LYS A 275 -3.87 -10.50 15.43
CA LYS A 275 -4.20 -11.72 14.70
C LYS A 275 -3.85 -11.51 13.21
N THR A 276 -2.91 -12.27 12.66
CA THR A 276 -2.53 -12.16 11.24
C THR A 276 -2.43 -13.53 10.56
N THR A 277 -2.51 -13.54 9.23
CA THR A 277 -2.25 -14.74 8.42
C THR A 277 -0.75 -14.96 8.23
N LEU A 278 -0.37 -16.17 7.81
CA LEU A 278 0.96 -16.39 7.24
C LEU A 278 1.14 -15.52 5.96
N PRO A 279 2.38 -15.17 5.60
CA PRO A 279 2.68 -14.49 4.34
C PRO A 279 2.18 -15.30 3.14
N TYR A 280 1.36 -14.67 2.30
CA TYR A 280 0.91 -15.24 1.04
C TYR A 280 1.60 -14.53 -0.12
N PHE A 281 2.33 -15.28 -0.93
CA PHE A 281 2.92 -14.78 -2.16
C PHE A 281 1.87 -14.72 -3.28
N ILE A 282 1.99 -13.73 -4.17
CA ILE A 282 1.11 -13.55 -5.32
C ILE A 282 1.90 -13.85 -6.60
N PRO A 283 1.84 -15.09 -7.12
CA PRO A 283 2.56 -15.47 -8.33
C PRO A 283 1.91 -14.86 -9.57
N ILE A 284 2.74 -14.33 -10.46
CA ILE A 284 2.33 -13.88 -11.80
C ILE A 284 3.38 -14.32 -12.84
N PRO A 285 2.99 -14.79 -14.03
CA PRO A 285 3.94 -15.27 -15.04
C PRO A 285 4.57 -14.15 -15.90
N PHE A 286 4.52 -12.89 -15.46
CA PHE A 286 5.00 -11.72 -16.21
C PHE A 286 5.63 -10.67 -15.26
N PHE A 287 6.16 -9.58 -15.83
CA PHE A 287 6.83 -8.49 -15.10
C PHE A 287 8.00 -9.00 -14.24
N LEU A 288 7.85 -9.04 -12.91
CA LEU A 288 8.87 -9.53 -11.97
C LEU A 288 8.68 -11.01 -11.56
N GLY A 289 7.68 -11.70 -12.11
CA GLY A 289 7.34 -13.07 -11.70
C GLY A 289 6.50 -13.15 -10.42
N THR A 290 6.23 -12.01 -9.77
CA THR A 290 5.41 -11.90 -8.56
C THR A 290 4.87 -10.47 -8.42
N PHE A 291 3.69 -10.31 -7.81
CA PHE A 291 3.21 -9.00 -7.32
C PHE A 291 3.70 -8.68 -5.90
N GLY A 292 4.49 -9.58 -5.32
CA GLY A 292 4.94 -9.48 -3.94
C GLY A 292 4.32 -10.55 -3.06
N ALA A 293 4.40 -10.30 -1.76
CA ALA A 293 3.72 -11.09 -0.75
C ALA A 293 2.97 -10.14 0.18
N PHE A 294 1.98 -10.66 0.91
CA PHE A 294 1.25 -9.87 1.89
C PHE A 294 0.83 -10.74 3.08
N ILE A 295 0.75 -10.12 4.25
CA ILE A 295 0.00 -10.63 5.39
C ILE A 295 -1.37 -9.96 5.49
N GLN A 296 -2.36 -10.69 5.99
CA GLN A 296 -3.67 -10.11 6.28
C GLN A 296 -3.88 -9.96 7.78
N MET A 297 -4.00 -8.72 8.25
CA MET A 297 -4.42 -8.42 9.62
C MET A 297 -5.91 -8.72 9.80
N ARG A 298 -6.23 -9.49 10.84
CA ARG A 298 -7.59 -9.96 11.19
C ARG A 298 -8.10 -9.36 12.51
N SER A 299 -7.34 -8.45 13.11
CA SER A 299 -7.75 -7.68 14.30
C SER A 299 -7.21 -6.26 14.18
N PRO A 300 -7.85 -5.26 14.82
CA PRO A 300 -7.37 -3.89 14.82
C PRO A 300 -6.02 -3.75 15.52
N VAL A 301 -5.24 -2.75 15.14
CA VAL A 301 -3.95 -2.42 15.73
C VAL A 301 -4.18 -1.72 17.08
N PRO A 302 -3.52 -2.14 18.18
CA PRO A 302 -3.86 -1.66 19.52
C PRO A 302 -3.44 -0.21 19.79
N THR A 303 -2.28 0.22 19.30
CA THR A 303 -1.70 1.55 19.57
C THR A 303 -0.91 2.05 18.37
N ARG A 304 -0.68 3.37 18.28
CA ARG A 304 0.24 3.96 17.27
C ARG A 304 1.66 3.41 17.34
N LYS A 305 2.15 3.04 18.52
CA LYS A 305 3.47 2.38 18.67
C LYS A 305 3.50 1.00 18.00
N ALA A 306 2.42 0.23 18.14
CA ALA A 306 2.31 -1.06 17.46
C ALA A 306 2.16 -0.88 15.94
N LEU A 307 1.41 0.14 15.49
CA LEU A 307 1.28 0.49 14.07
C LEU A 307 2.65 0.81 13.47
N PHE A 308 3.42 1.68 14.14
CA PHE A 308 4.76 2.05 13.72
C PHE A 308 5.71 0.86 13.64
N ASP A 309 5.77 0.06 14.71
CA ASP A 309 6.72 -1.04 14.79
C ASP A 309 6.44 -2.11 13.74
N VAL A 310 5.17 -2.43 13.49
CA VAL A 310 4.80 -3.36 12.41
C VAL A 310 5.21 -2.74 11.08
N ALA A 311 4.79 -1.51 10.77
CA ALA A 311 5.06 -0.85 9.51
C ALA A 311 6.55 -0.72 9.18
N VAL A 312 7.40 -0.39 10.16
CA VAL A 312 8.85 -0.24 9.93
C VAL A 312 9.58 -1.58 9.81
N ALA A 313 9.05 -2.65 10.42
CA ALA A 313 9.71 -3.96 10.45
C ALA A 313 9.84 -4.58 9.06
N GLY A 314 8.81 -4.46 8.21
CA GLY A 314 8.85 -4.98 6.84
C GLY A 314 10.01 -4.39 6.02
N PRO A 315 10.03 -3.07 5.76
CA PRO A 315 11.09 -2.40 5.01
C PRO A 315 12.49 -2.66 5.53
N LEU A 316 12.68 -2.66 6.86
CA LEU A 316 13.98 -2.96 7.46
C LEU A 316 14.38 -4.42 7.22
N GLY A 317 13.45 -5.36 7.39
CA GLY A 317 13.68 -6.78 7.12
C GLY A 317 14.05 -7.04 5.66
N GLY A 318 13.35 -6.42 4.72
CA GLY A 318 13.64 -6.51 3.29
C GLY A 318 15.04 -5.99 2.96
N ILE A 319 15.38 -4.78 3.43
CA ILE A 319 16.67 -4.13 3.12
C ILE A 319 17.88 -4.84 3.71
N ILE A 320 17.75 -5.43 4.91
CA ILE A 320 18.82 -6.21 5.56
C ILE A 320 19.32 -7.34 4.65
N ILE A 321 18.44 -7.92 3.82
CA ILE A 321 18.81 -8.98 2.86
C ILE A 321 19.07 -8.42 1.48
N ALA A 322 18.32 -7.40 1.05
CA ALA A 322 18.49 -6.83 -0.29
C ALA A 322 19.88 -6.21 -0.50
N ILE A 323 20.45 -5.54 0.52
CA ILE A 323 21.79 -4.92 0.41
C ILE A 323 22.89 -5.98 0.20
N PRO A 324 23.04 -7.02 1.06
CA PRO A 324 24.05 -8.06 0.82
C PRO A 324 23.89 -8.78 -0.51
N LEU A 325 22.65 -9.11 -0.91
CA LEU A 325 22.39 -9.78 -2.18
C LEU A 325 22.70 -8.89 -3.38
N LEU A 326 22.37 -7.60 -3.30
CA LEU A 326 22.75 -6.63 -4.32
C LEU A 326 24.28 -6.53 -4.41
N PHE A 327 24.98 -6.42 -3.29
CA PHE A 327 26.44 -6.30 -3.27
C PHE A 327 27.11 -7.54 -3.90
N TRP A 328 26.66 -8.73 -3.54
CA TRP A 328 27.14 -9.98 -4.14
C TRP A 328 26.76 -10.09 -5.62
N GLY A 329 25.54 -9.72 -5.99
CA GLY A 329 25.13 -9.69 -7.39
C GLY A 329 25.96 -8.72 -8.23
N LEU A 330 26.32 -7.56 -7.69
CA LEU A 330 27.15 -6.56 -8.36
C LEU A 330 28.56 -7.07 -8.60
N SER A 331 29.14 -7.85 -7.68
CA SER A 331 30.46 -8.48 -7.92
C SER A 331 30.45 -9.49 -9.06
N LEU A 332 29.27 -10.00 -9.44
CA LEU A 332 29.06 -10.91 -10.58
C LEU A 332 28.58 -10.19 -11.85
N SER A 333 28.35 -8.88 -11.77
CA SER A 333 27.79 -8.09 -12.86
C SER A 333 28.88 -7.57 -13.79
N GLU A 334 28.52 -7.25 -15.03
CA GLU A 334 29.45 -6.76 -16.05
C GLU A 334 29.25 -5.27 -16.32
N ILE A 335 30.34 -4.58 -16.66
CA ILE A 335 30.31 -3.15 -16.95
C ILE A 335 30.21 -2.95 -18.46
N VAL A 336 29.15 -2.28 -18.89
CA VAL A 336 28.81 -2.05 -20.30
C VAL A 336 28.82 -0.56 -20.62
N PRO A 337 28.99 -0.14 -21.89
CA PRO A 337 28.83 1.26 -22.25
C PRO A 337 27.40 1.74 -22.01
N LEU A 338 27.25 3.01 -21.60
CA LEU A 338 25.94 3.63 -21.45
C LEU A 338 25.29 3.82 -22.83
N THR A 339 24.00 3.50 -22.94
CA THR A 339 23.26 3.59 -24.21
C THR A 339 22.02 4.46 -24.04
N ASN A 340 21.45 4.94 -25.15
CA ASN A 340 20.21 5.73 -25.13
C ASN A 340 18.98 4.94 -24.65
N GLN A 341 19.11 3.62 -24.47
CA GLN A 341 18.04 2.72 -23.98
C GLN A 341 18.17 2.40 -22.48
N SER A 342 19.13 3.00 -21.77
CA SER A 342 19.28 2.84 -20.32
C SER A 342 18.09 3.47 -19.57
N SER A 343 17.24 2.64 -18.97
CA SER A 343 16.10 3.03 -18.13
C SER A 343 16.16 2.38 -16.75
N LEU A 344 15.27 2.78 -15.82
CA LEU A 344 15.23 2.23 -14.46
C LEU A 344 14.94 0.72 -14.46
N LEU A 345 14.18 0.24 -15.46
CA LEU A 345 13.79 -1.16 -15.61
C LEU A 345 14.63 -1.91 -16.66
N ASN A 346 15.65 -1.28 -17.25
CA ASN A 346 16.58 -1.94 -18.16
C ASN A 346 17.78 -2.51 -17.39
N PHE A 347 17.67 -3.78 -17.02
CA PHE A 347 18.71 -4.48 -16.25
C PHE A 347 19.97 -4.83 -17.04
N GLN A 348 19.92 -4.76 -18.38
CA GLN A 348 21.07 -5.05 -19.24
C GLN A 348 22.04 -3.88 -19.36
N ALA A 349 21.54 -2.66 -19.19
CA ALA A 349 22.35 -1.44 -19.23
C ALA A 349 21.81 -0.43 -18.20
N LEU A 350 21.82 -0.82 -16.93
CA LEU A 350 21.30 0.01 -15.84
C LEU A 350 22.26 1.18 -15.56
N ASN A 351 21.73 2.40 -15.57
CA ASN A 351 22.48 3.56 -15.09
C ASN A 351 22.27 3.72 -13.57
N PRO A 352 23.31 3.52 -12.73
CA PRO A 352 23.16 3.62 -11.28
C PRO A 352 22.81 5.03 -10.80
N GLN A 353 23.02 6.07 -11.62
CA GLN A 353 22.76 7.47 -11.27
C GLN A 353 21.27 7.81 -11.11
N PHE A 354 20.36 6.94 -11.57
CA PHE A 354 18.93 7.11 -11.36
C PHE A 354 18.53 7.05 -9.88
N SER A 355 19.38 6.49 -9.01
CA SER A 355 19.15 6.41 -7.57
C SER A 355 20.44 6.73 -6.82
N PHE A 356 20.37 7.70 -5.90
CA PHE A 356 21.49 8.06 -5.04
C PHE A 356 21.98 6.86 -4.22
N PHE A 357 21.05 6.10 -3.65
CA PHE A 357 21.34 4.88 -2.90
C PHE A 357 22.05 3.83 -3.76
N LEU A 358 21.51 3.54 -4.95
CA LEU A 358 22.13 2.57 -5.86
C LEU A 358 23.53 3.02 -6.29
N SER A 359 23.72 4.31 -6.55
CA SER A 359 25.03 4.88 -6.90
C SER A 359 26.07 4.63 -5.81
N ILE A 360 25.71 4.80 -4.53
CA ILE A 360 26.60 4.50 -3.40
C ILE A 360 26.95 3.02 -3.38
N VAL A 361 25.94 2.13 -3.42
CA VAL A 361 26.17 0.68 -3.34
C VAL A 361 27.00 0.19 -4.52
N ALA A 362 26.69 0.65 -5.74
CA ALA A 362 27.42 0.31 -6.95
C ALA A 362 28.86 0.83 -6.93
N LYS A 363 29.10 2.06 -6.47
CA LYS A 363 30.44 2.63 -6.36
C LYS A 363 31.28 1.90 -5.31
N LEU A 364 30.69 1.49 -4.19
CA LEU A 364 31.35 0.68 -3.17
C LEU A 364 31.68 -0.73 -3.67
N ALA A 365 30.80 -1.35 -4.46
CA ALA A 365 31.01 -2.71 -4.97
C ALA A 365 32.00 -2.78 -6.15
N LEU A 366 31.89 -1.84 -7.10
CA LEU A 366 32.65 -1.86 -8.37
C LEU A 366 33.86 -0.91 -8.37
N GLY A 367 33.96 -0.01 -7.40
CA GLY A 367 35.10 0.87 -7.19
C GLY A 367 35.42 1.77 -8.39
N SER A 368 36.69 1.75 -8.79
CA SER A 368 37.23 2.56 -9.90
C SER A 368 36.72 2.15 -11.27
N ASN A 369 36.08 0.99 -11.40
CA ASN A 369 35.61 0.50 -12.70
C ASN A 369 34.32 1.20 -13.16
N LEU A 370 33.56 1.77 -12.21
CA LEU A 370 32.37 2.56 -12.48
C LEU A 370 32.75 4.04 -12.67
N ILE A 371 33.00 4.39 -13.92
CA ILE A 371 33.34 5.74 -14.41
C ILE A 371 32.21 6.31 -15.29
N ALA A 372 32.27 7.60 -15.55
CA ALA A 372 31.34 8.30 -16.44
C ALA A 372 31.17 7.60 -17.80
N GLY A 373 29.93 7.53 -18.27
CA GLY A 373 29.58 6.89 -19.55
C GLY A 373 29.54 5.35 -19.51
N LYS A 374 29.58 4.74 -18.32
CA LYS A 374 29.36 3.30 -18.12
C LYS A 374 28.01 3.01 -17.47
N ALA A 375 27.43 1.89 -17.85
CA ALA A 375 26.25 1.28 -17.26
C ALA A 375 26.60 -0.13 -16.74
N ILE A 376 25.66 -0.78 -16.06
CA ILE A 376 25.87 -2.10 -15.46
C ILE A 376 24.89 -3.09 -16.08
N HIS A 377 25.43 -4.18 -16.63
CA HIS A 377 24.66 -5.37 -16.99
C HIS A 377 24.52 -6.22 -15.72
N LEU A 378 23.37 -6.12 -15.07
CA LEU A 378 23.16 -6.75 -13.77
C LEU A 378 23.05 -8.26 -13.91
N HIS A 379 23.84 -8.97 -13.11
CA HIS A 379 23.63 -10.38 -12.88
C HIS A 379 22.22 -10.61 -12.28
N PRO A 380 21.51 -11.72 -12.59
CA PRO A 380 20.15 -11.97 -12.08
C PRO A 380 20.00 -11.84 -10.54
N LEU A 381 21.05 -12.20 -9.79
CA LEU A 381 21.10 -11.99 -8.34
C LEU A 381 21.11 -10.50 -7.95
N ALA A 382 21.86 -9.67 -8.68
CA ALA A 382 21.87 -8.22 -8.49
C ALA A 382 20.52 -7.61 -8.87
N VAL A 383 19.87 -8.11 -9.92
CA VAL A 383 18.51 -7.69 -10.28
C VAL A 383 17.55 -7.95 -9.12
N ALA A 384 17.62 -9.11 -8.47
CA ALA A 384 16.78 -9.41 -7.31
C ALA A 384 17.00 -8.42 -6.16
N GLY A 385 18.27 -8.12 -5.83
CA GLY A 385 18.61 -7.13 -4.80
C GLY A 385 18.12 -5.72 -5.15
N TYR A 386 18.31 -5.30 -6.41
CA TYR A 386 17.88 -3.98 -6.90
C TYR A 386 16.36 -3.84 -6.91
N VAL A 387 15.65 -4.84 -7.41
CA VAL A 387 14.18 -4.91 -7.35
C VAL A 387 13.69 -4.88 -5.90
N GLY A 388 14.36 -5.60 -4.99
CA GLY A 388 14.05 -5.56 -3.56
C GLY A 388 14.15 -4.17 -2.95
N ILE A 389 15.17 -3.39 -3.32
CA ILE A 389 15.33 -1.99 -2.91
C ILE A 389 14.21 -1.11 -3.48
N ILE A 390 13.86 -1.28 -4.75
CA ILE A 390 12.73 -0.56 -5.38
C ILE A 390 11.42 -0.88 -4.66
N VAL A 391 11.11 -2.16 -4.45
CA VAL A 391 9.89 -2.60 -3.75
C VAL A 391 9.84 -2.02 -2.34
N THR A 392 10.98 -1.98 -1.65
CA THR A 392 11.04 -1.37 -0.32
C THR A 392 10.77 0.12 -0.38
N ALA A 393 11.34 0.85 -1.33
CA ALA A 393 11.05 2.28 -1.50
C ALA A 393 9.56 2.52 -1.80
N LEU A 394 8.97 1.71 -2.66
CA LEU A 394 7.54 1.80 -2.97
C LEU A 394 6.67 1.56 -1.74
N ASN A 395 7.00 0.57 -0.91
CA ASN A 395 6.31 0.33 0.35
C ASN A 395 6.54 1.45 1.37
N LEU A 396 7.70 2.12 1.35
CA LEU A 396 8.00 3.27 2.20
C LEU A 396 7.35 4.58 1.76
N MET A 397 6.66 4.60 0.61
CA MET A 397 5.93 5.78 0.16
C MET A 397 4.86 6.17 1.21
N PRO A 398 4.82 7.43 1.65
CA PRO A 398 3.93 7.86 2.73
C PRO A 398 2.48 8.07 2.25
N VAL A 399 1.83 7.00 1.79
CA VAL A 399 0.49 7.04 1.20
C VAL A 399 -0.34 5.85 1.68
N GLY A 400 -1.51 6.13 2.27
CA GLY A 400 -2.57 5.13 2.44
C GLY A 400 -2.14 3.93 3.28
N GLN A 401 -2.32 2.74 2.69
CA GLN A 401 -2.09 1.44 3.33
C GLN A 401 -0.66 0.91 3.18
N LEU A 402 0.23 1.68 2.53
CA LEU A 402 1.63 1.32 2.41
C LEU A 402 2.33 1.48 3.77
N ASP A 403 3.42 0.75 3.96
CA ASP A 403 4.22 0.79 5.20
C ASP A 403 4.63 2.23 5.57
N GLY A 404 5.03 3.04 4.58
CA GLY A 404 5.34 4.46 4.76
C GLY A 404 4.14 5.30 5.21
N GLY A 405 2.94 4.97 4.73
CA GLY A 405 1.70 5.61 5.15
C GLY A 405 1.42 5.38 6.64
N HIS A 406 1.60 4.14 7.10
CA HIS A 406 1.49 3.78 8.51
C HIS A 406 2.58 4.40 9.39
N ILE A 407 3.81 4.50 8.90
CA ILE A 407 4.92 5.19 9.59
C ILE A 407 4.54 6.66 9.81
N VAL A 408 4.13 7.36 8.77
CA VAL A 408 3.77 8.79 8.85
C VAL A 408 2.51 9.01 9.69
N HIS A 409 1.51 8.14 9.58
CA HIS A 409 0.33 8.17 10.47
C HIS A 409 0.77 8.00 11.91
N ALA A 410 1.54 6.96 12.21
CA ALA A 410 1.97 6.72 13.56
C ALA A 410 2.78 7.90 14.12
N MET A 411 3.65 8.55 13.35
CA MET A 411 4.43 9.72 13.82
C MET A 411 3.58 10.98 13.99
N TYR A 412 2.78 11.36 13.00
CA TYR A 412 2.16 12.69 12.93
C TYR A 412 0.63 12.72 13.10
N GLY A 413 0.02 11.55 13.34
CA GLY A 413 -1.42 11.37 13.42
C GLY A 413 -2.10 11.29 12.04
N GLN A 414 -3.36 10.85 12.05
CA GLN A 414 -4.11 10.54 10.84
C GLN A 414 -4.26 11.73 9.89
N LYS A 415 -4.54 12.93 10.43
CA LYS A 415 -4.76 14.13 9.61
C LYS A 415 -3.52 14.53 8.81
N THR A 416 -2.38 14.62 9.49
CA THR A 416 -1.11 15.00 8.86
C THR A 416 -0.68 13.95 7.85
N ALA A 417 -0.88 12.66 8.14
CA ALA A 417 -0.61 11.58 7.18
C ALA A 417 -1.49 11.65 5.93
N ILE A 418 -2.76 12.05 6.06
CA ILE A 418 -3.62 12.27 4.89
C ILE A 418 -3.07 13.40 4.02
N ILE A 419 -2.65 14.52 4.63
CA ILE A 419 -2.07 15.66 3.90
C ILE A 419 -0.79 15.23 3.19
N ILE A 420 0.13 14.57 3.90
CA ILE A 420 1.38 14.07 3.34
C ILE A 420 1.10 13.09 2.20
N GLY A 421 0.16 12.17 2.36
CA GLY A 421 -0.21 11.22 1.32
C GLY A 421 -0.76 11.86 0.05
N GLN A 422 -1.52 12.95 0.17
CA GLN A 422 -1.96 13.71 -1.00
C GLN A 422 -0.82 14.44 -1.70
N LEU A 423 0.09 15.06 -0.93
CA LEU A 423 1.28 15.71 -1.48
C LEU A 423 2.19 14.71 -2.19
N THR A 424 2.40 13.53 -1.61
CA THR A 424 3.20 12.46 -2.21
C THR A 424 2.59 11.96 -3.51
N ARG A 425 1.26 11.82 -3.62
CA ARG A 425 0.60 11.49 -4.89
C ARG A 425 0.85 12.54 -5.96
N LEU A 426 0.70 13.81 -5.59
CA LEU A 426 0.94 14.94 -6.50
C LEU A 426 2.40 14.94 -6.99
N PHE A 427 3.36 14.81 -6.07
CA PHE A 427 4.79 14.77 -6.43
C PHE A 427 5.14 13.54 -7.27
N MET A 428 4.58 12.38 -6.97
CA MET A 428 4.78 11.18 -7.80
C MET A 428 4.19 11.33 -9.20
N PHE A 429 3.03 11.96 -9.33
CA PHE A 429 2.45 12.26 -10.62
C PHE A 429 3.36 13.20 -11.42
N ILE A 430 3.86 14.27 -10.80
CA ILE A 430 4.82 15.20 -11.43
C ILE A 430 6.10 14.46 -11.83
N LEU A 431 6.64 13.61 -10.95
CA LEU A 431 7.84 12.81 -11.22
C LEU A 431 7.61 11.87 -12.41
N ALA A 432 6.42 11.25 -12.51
CA ALA A 432 6.07 10.37 -13.63
C ALA A 432 6.00 11.09 -14.98
N LEU A 433 5.75 12.41 -15.00
CA LEU A 433 5.82 13.21 -16.24
C LEU A 433 7.27 13.42 -16.71
N VAL A 434 8.22 13.44 -15.78
CA VAL A 434 9.65 13.59 -16.08
C VAL A 434 10.29 12.22 -16.36
N GLN A 435 9.89 11.20 -15.60
CA GLN A 435 10.39 9.82 -15.70
C GLN A 435 9.22 8.86 -15.89
N PRO A 436 8.91 8.48 -17.15
CA PRO A 436 7.77 7.62 -17.47
C PRO A 436 7.75 6.27 -16.74
N ASP A 437 8.91 5.77 -16.30
CA ASP A 437 9.04 4.51 -15.54
C ASP A 437 8.21 4.52 -14.23
N PHE A 438 7.93 5.69 -13.65
CA PHE A 438 7.11 5.83 -12.45
C PHE A 438 5.61 5.97 -12.72
N LEU A 439 5.17 6.03 -13.98
CA LEU A 439 3.76 6.26 -14.33
C LEU A 439 2.83 5.18 -13.76
N LEU A 440 3.21 3.91 -13.88
CA LEU A 440 2.43 2.80 -13.33
C LEU A 440 2.23 2.98 -11.81
N TRP A 441 3.29 3.33 -11.09
CA TRP A 441 3.25 3.55 -9.65
C TRP A 441 2.43 4.78 -9.29
N ALA A 442 2.55 5.89 -10.02
CA ALA A 442 1.73 7.07 -9.82
C ALA A 442 0.23 6.76 -9.97
N ILE A 443 -0.15 5.95 -10.96
CA ILE A 443 -1.54 5.51 -11.15
C ILE A 443 -2.01 4.65 -9.97
N ILE A 444 -1.21 3.67 -9.53
CA ILE A 444 -1.54 2.82 -8.37
C ILE A 444 -1.77 3.68 -7.12
N LEU A 445 -0.88 4.62 -6.84
CA LEU A 445 -0.98 5.53 -5.69
C LEU A 445 -2.22 6.43 -5.78
N LEU A 446 -2.59 6.90 -6.97
CA LEU A 446 -3.77 7.72 -7.19
C LEU A 446 -5.07 6.96 -6.88
N LEU A 447 -5.14 5.69 -7.28
CA LEU A 447 -6.30 4.81 -7.09
C LEU A 447 -6.44 4.28 -5.65
N MET A 448 -5.34 4.23 -4.90
CA MET A 448 -5.35 3.78 -3.51
C MET A 448 -6.11 4.77 -2.61
N PRO A 449 -6.80 4.34 -1.54
CA PRO A 449 -7.30 5.25 -0.50
C PRO A 449 -6.15 5.94 0.26
N VAL A 450 -6.31 7.21 0.64
CA VAL A 450 -5.28 7.95 1.41
C VAL A 450 -5.37 7.67 2.90
N SER A 451 -6.59 7.43 3.39
CA SER A 451 -6.85 7.14 4.79
C SER A 451 -6.84 5.63 5.03
N ASP A 452 -6.16 5.20 6.08
CA ASP A 452 -6.28 3.84 6.60
C ASP A 452 -7.06 3.79 7.94
N GLN A 453 -7.35 2.57 8.40
CA GLN A 453 -7.99 2.32 9.68
C GLN A 453 -7.08 2.77 10.85
N PRO A 454 -7.55 3.70 11.70
CA PRO A 454 -6.75 4.17 12.83
C PRO A 454 -6.57 3.06 13.89
N ALA A 455 -5.52 3.19 14.68
CA ALA A 455 -5.30 2.33 15.83
C ALA A 455 -6.39 2.52 16.89
N LEU A 456 -6.58 1.53 17.76
CA LEU A 456 -7.53 1.66 18.87
C LEU A 456 -7.15 2.81 19.81
N ASN A 457 -5.86 2.99 20.06
CA ASN A 457 -5.31 4.19 20.68
C ASN A 457 -4.47 4.97 19.66
N ASP A 458 -5.07 6.02 19.09
CA ASP A 458 -4.47 6.90 18.08
C ASP A 458 -3.98 8.26 18.65
N VAL A 459 -4.16 8.47 19.96
CA VAL A 459 -3.74 9.73 20.62
C VAL A 459 -2.35 9.60 21.23
N THR A 460 -1.98 8.43 21.77
CA THR A 460 -0.65 8.25 22.37
C THR A 460 0.48 8.47 21.36
N GLU A 461 1.39 9.38 21.69
CA GLU A 461 2.59 9.70 20.90
C GLU A 461 3.65 8.58 20.93
N LEU A 462 4.56 8.64 19.95
CA LEU A 462 5.72 7.76 19.85
C LEU A 462 6.82 8.21 20.82
N ASP A 463 7.80 7.34 21.04
CA ASP A 463 9.05 7.70 21.71
C ASP A 463 10.10 8.15 20.71
N ASN A 464 11.03 9.00 21.16
CA ASN A 464 12.07 9.60 20.33
C ASN A 464 12.87 8.60 19.47
N LYS A 465 13.03 7.35 19.91
CA LYS A 465 13.72 6.30 19.14
C LYS A 465 12.94 5.88 17.89
N ARG A 466 11.61 5.75 18.01
CA ARG A 466 10.74 5.45 16.89
C ARG A 466 10.66 6.62 15.93
N ASP A 467 10.60 7.84 16.44
CA ASP A 467 10.63 9.03 15.58
C ASP A 467 11.92 9.10 14.75
N LEU A 468 13.08 8.82 15.37
CA LEU A 468 14.35 8.76 14.64
C LEU A 468 14.36 7.66 13.57
N LEU A 469 13.82 6.47 13.88
CA LEU A 469 13.69 5.38 12.91
C LEU A 469 12.75 5.76 11.76
N GLY A 470 11.65 6.45 12.03
CA GLY A 470 10.71 6.89 11.02
C GLY A 470 11.33 7.94 10.09
N LEU A 471 12.05 8.90 10.65
CA LEU A 471 12.84 9.86 9.86
C LEU A 471 13.92 9.16 9.02
N PHE A 472 14.58 8.14 9.57
CA PHE A 472 15.54 7.33 8.82
C PHE A 472 14.86 6.59 7.65
N SER A 473 13.69 5.99 7.85
CA SER A 473 12.93 5.33 6.78
C SER A 473 12.51 6.30 5.67
N LEU A 474 12.10 7.53 6.02
CA LEU A 474 11.77 8.56 5.04
C LEU A 474 13.03 9.05 4.29
N ALA A 475 14.15 9.22 4.99
CA ALA A 475 15.43 9.57 4.35
C ALA A 475 15.92 8.46 3.41
N LEU A 476 15.73 7.20 3.80
CA LEU A 476 16.04 6.02 2.99
C LEU A 476 15.19 5.98 1.72
N LEU A 477 13.88 6.24 1.82
CA LEU A 477 13.01 6.42 0.67
C LEU A 477 13.55 7.47 -0.30
N LEU A 478 13.84 8.68 0.19
CA LEU A 478 14.32 9.77 -0.65
C LEU A 478 15.67 9.43 -1.30
N SER A 479 16.56 8.76 -0.57
CA SER A 479 17.84 8.28 -1.08
C SER A 479 17.67 7.25 -2.21
N ILE A 480 16.66 6.39 -2.14
CA ILE A 480 16.38 5.41 -3.20
C ILE A 480 15.71 6.08 -4.40
N LEU A 481 14.73 6.95 -4.17
CA LEU A 481 13.89 7.54 -5.22
C LEU A 481 14.58 8.66 -6.01
N LEU A 482 15.41 9.47 -5.35
CA LEU A 482 16.03 10.63 -5.98
C LEU A 482 17.32 10.25 -6.71
N PRO A 483 17.58 10.84 -7.90
CA PRO A 483 18.81 10.61 -8.63
C PRO A 483 20.02 11.20 -7.91
N LEU A 484 21.20 10.70 -8.25
CA LEU A 484 22.48 11.22 -7.78
C LEU A 484 22.66 12.68 -8.21
N PRO A 485 22.87 13.63 -7.29
CA PRO A 485 23.14 15.02 -7.68
C PRO A 485 24.39 15.14 -8.54
N GLU A 486 24.32 15.92 -9.64
CA GLU A 486 25.42 16.05 -10.61
C GLU A 486 26.75 16.47 -9.98
N ALA A 487 26.72 17.36 -8.98
CA ALA A 487 27.92 17.80 -8.28
C ALA A 487 28.65 16.63 -7.60
N VAL A 488 27.89 15.69 -7.02
CA VAL A 488 28.42 14.49 -6.37
C VAL A 488 28.89 13.48 -7.41
N ALA A 489 28.13 13.30 -8.50
CA ALA A 489 28.53 12.44 -9.62
C ALA A 489 29.91 12.84 -10.18
N ARG A 490 30.10 14.13 -10.48
CA ARG A 490 31.37 14.69 -10.96
C ARG A 490 32.50 14.47 -9.95
N TRP A 491 32.24 14.65 -8.66
CA TRP A 491 33.24 14.43 -7.61
C TRP A 491 33.66 12.96 -7.50
N TRP A 492 32.76 12.02 -7.79
CA TRP A 492 33.02 10.58 -7.80
C TRP A 492 33.51 10.03 -9.16
N GLY A 493 33.64 10.89 -10.17
CA GLY A 493 34.04 10.52 -11.53
C GLY A 493 32.99 9.68 -12.27
N MET A 494 31.71 9.89 -11.96
CA MET A 494 30.56 9.22 -12.55
C MET A 494 29.76 10.15 -13.45
#